data_AF-A0A936UKD3-F1
#
_entry.id   AF-A0A936UKD3-F1
#
_cell.length_a   1.000
_cell.length_b   1.000
_cell.length_c   1.000
_cell.angle_alpha   90.00
_cell.angle_beta   90.00
_cell.angle_gamma   90.00
#
_symmetry.space_group_name_H-M   'P 1'
#
loop_
_entity.id
_entity.type
_entity.pdbx_description
1 polymer ?
#
loop_
_entity_poly.entity_id
_entity_poly.type
_entity_poly.pdbx_seq_one_letter_code
_entity_poly.pdbx_strand_id
1 'polypeptide(L)'
;MKHFLAACVALLLSVVAFQASAADTAPAVDPAIAKAIVARMQAARPDLSYEVLKPSPIPEFYEVQVAGGPVLYVREGGEYFFDGALYQARPGMFVNLREQDLVGKRKQALAEIPVSDLIVYSPVGKPKAVLNVFTDIDCGYCRKLHQAVPDLNALGIEVRYLAFPRAGLGSGSYRKAVTAWCSDNRQEALTRLKNGEDVPEKLCENNPVAAQFELGQELEVNGTPASILSDGTLIPGFRSVADIASILGVDTTSPAR
;
A
#
# COMPACT_ATOMS: atom_id res chain seq x y z
N MET A 1 -45.06 18.80 -71.64
CA MET A 1 -44.08 19.86 -71.31
C MET A 1 -44.00 19.99 -69.81
N LYS A 2 -42.80 19.79 -69.21
CA LYS A 2 -42.27 20.55 -68.06
C LYS A 2 -43.08 20.47 -66.73
N HIS A 3 -42.63 19.98 -65.57
CA HIS A 3 -41.31 19.67 -65.03
C HIS A 3 -41.46 18.71 -63.82
N PHE A 4 -40.44 17.88 -63.62
CA PHE A 4 -40.08 17.17 -62.39
C PHE A 4 -40.03 18.12 -61.17
N LEU A 5 -40.50 17.67 -60.00
CA LEU A 5 -39.98 18.15 -58.72
C LEU A 5 -39.80 16.96 -57.77
N ALA A 6 -38.54 16.61 -57.55
CA ALA A 6 -38.10 15.59 -56.62
C ALA A 6 -38.23 16.10 -55.17
N ALA A 7 -38.84 15.29 -54.31
CA ALA A 7 -38.87 15.52 -52.88
C ALA A 7 -37.54 15.08 -52.25
N CYS A 8 -36.74 16.04 -51.80
CA CYS A 8 -35.55 15.80 -50.98
C CYS A 8 -35.95 15.29 -49.59
N VAL A 9 -35.67 14.01 -49.32
CA VAL A 9 -35.68 13.45 -47.96
C VAL A 9 -34.41 13.93 -47.26
N ALA A 10 -34.55 14.89 -46.34
CA ALA A 10 -33.47 15.31 -45.46
C ALA A 10 -33.36 14.33 -44.28
N LEU A 11 -32.35 13.45 -44.34
CA LEU A 11 -32.00 12.51 -43.28
C LEU A 11 -31.25 13.27 -42.16
N LEU A 12 -31.94 13.58 -41.06
CA LEU A 12 -31.35 14.16 -39.85
C LEU A 12 -30.53 13.08 -39.10
N LEU A 13 -29.22 13.02 -39.36
CA LEU A 13 -28.27 12.29 -38.54
C LEU A 13 -28.03 13.06 -37.23
N SER A 14 -28.69 12.63 -36.15
CA SER A 14 -28.40 13.06 -34.79
C SER A 14 -27.05 12.49 -34.34
N VAL A 15 -26.01 13.32 -34.41
CA VAL A 15 -24.69 13.02 -33.84
C VAL A 15 -24.81 13.09 -32.31
N VAL A 16 -24.85 11.93 -31.65
CA VAL A 16 -24.70 11.83 -30.19
C VAL A 16 -23.24 12.11 -29.88
N ALA A 17 -22.96 13.32 -29.39
CA ALA A 17 -21.63 13.69 -28.92
C ALA A 17 -21.30 12.88 -27.66
N PHE A 18 -20.38 11.92 -27.81
CA PHE A 18 -19.80 11.18 -26.70
C PHE A 18 -18.93 12.17 -25.89
N GLN A 19 -19.48 12.73 -24.81
CA GLN A 19 -18.70 13.55 -23.90
C GLN A 19 -17.72 12.64 -23.15
N ALA A 20 -16.46 12.63 -23.62
CA ALA A 20 -15.37 12.05 -22.88
C ALA A 20 -15.22 12.81 -21.56
N SER A 21 -15.46 12.12 -20.45
CA SER A 21 -15.18 12.64 -19.11
C SER A 21 -13.69 12.87 -19.00
N ALA A 22 -13.27 14.13 -18.79
CA ALA A 22 -11.88 14.46 -18.50
C ALA A 22 -11.51 13.78 -17.18
N ALA A 23 -10.62 12.80 -17.25
CA ALA A 23 -9.95 12.32 -16.06
C ALA A 23 -9.19 13.51 -15.46
N ASP A 24 -9.42 13.83 -14.19
CA ASP A 24 -8.65 14.80 -13.42
C ASP A 24 -7.19 14.34 -13.41
N THR A 25 -6.41 14.80 -14.40
CA THR A 25 -4.97 14.69 -14.38
C THR A 25 -4.47 15.66 -13.32
N ALA A 26 -3.90 15.14 -12.24
CA ALA A 26 -3.18 15.96 -11.27
C ALA A 26 -2.24 16.93 -11.99
N PRO A 27 -2.15 18.20 -11.57
CA PRO A 27 -1.32 19.20 -12.25
C PRO A 27 0.12 18.69 -12.30
N ALA A 28 0.64 18.53 -13.52
CA ALA A 28 2.01 18.11 -13.74
C ALA A 28 2.97 19.18 -13.17
N VAL A 29 4.05 18.73 -12.54
CA VAL A 29 5.09 19.62 -12.00
C VAL A 29 5.82 20.29 -13.16
N ASP A 30 5.99 21.61 -13.13
CA ASP A 30 6.84 22.30 -14.09
C ASP A 30 8.28 21.78 -13.97
N PRO A 31 8.89 21.27 -15.07
CA PRO A 31 10.25 20.74 -15.05
C PRO A 31 11.31 21.74 -14.54
N ALA A 32 11.12 23.04 -14.78
CA ALA A 32 12.04 24.08 -14.31
C ALA A 32 12.01 24.20 -12.78
N ILE A 33 10.81 24.14 -12.19
CA ILE A 33 10.62 24.15 -10.74
C ILE A 33 11.22 22.88 -10.12
N ALA A 34 10.89 21.70 -10.67
CA ALA A 34 11.41 20.44 -10.16
C ALA A 34 12.95 20.44 -10.15
N LYS A 35 13.57 20.92 -11.23
CA LYS A 35 15.02 21.04 -11.34
C LYS A 35 15.60 22.04 -10.33
N ALA A 36 14.95 23.17 -10.10
CA ALA A 36 15.40 24.17 -9.13
C ALA A 36 15.37 23.62 -7.70
N ILE A 37 14.27 22.97 -7.31
CA ILE A 37 14.10 22.31 -6.01
C ILE A 37 15.22 21.27 -5.81
N VAL A 38 15.37 20.33 -6.75
CA VAL A 38 16.35 19.24 -6.64
C VAL A 38 17.77 19.81 -6.56
N ALA A 39 18.13 20.77 -7.42
CA ALA A 39 19.45 21.38 -7.40
C ALA A 39 19.77 22.05 -6.05
N ARG A 40 18.80 22.76 -5.46
CA ARG A 40 18.98 23.43 -4.17
C ARG A 40 19.09 22.44 -3.02
N MET A 41 18.23 21.42 -2.98
CA MET A 41 18.23 20.36 -1.97
C MET A 41 19.54 19.55 -2.02
N GLN A 42 20.00 19.19 -3.23
CA GLN A 42 21.28 18.50 -3.43
C GLN A 42 22.48 19.37 -3.06
N ALA A 43 22.45 20.68 -3.32
CA ALA A 43 23.52 21.58 -2.89
C ALA A 43 23.64 21.63 -1.35
N ALA A 44 22.54 21.50 -0.62
CA ALA A 44 22.55 21.43 0.84
C ALA A 44 22.96 20.05 1.38
N ARG A 45 22.52 18.98 0.72
CA ARG A 45 22.73 17.58 1.13
C ARG A 45 22.96 16.70 -0.12
N PRO A 46 24.21 16.66 -0.63
CA PRO A 46 24.55 15.95 -1.87
C PRO A 46 24.60 14.43 -1.71
N ASP A 47 24.59 13.94 -0.47
CA ASP A 47 24.54 12.52 -0.13
C ASP A 47 23.15 11.89 -0.29
N LEU A 48 22.12 12.70 -0.54
CA LEU A 48 20.73 12.26 -0.69
C LEU A 48 20.23 12.45 -2.13
N SER A 49 19.33 11.56 -2.55
CA SER A 49 18.61 11.65 -3.82
C SER A 49 17.18 12.14 -3.58
N TYR A 50 16.71 13.03 -4.45
CA TYR A 50 15.40 13.68 -4.34
C TYR A 50 14.61 13.53 -5.64
N GLU A 51 13.32 13.26 -5.50
CA GLU A 51 12.36 13.22 -6.61
C GLU A 51 11.17 14.11 -6.26
N VAL A 52 10.82 15.05 -7.16
CA VAL A 52 9.62 15.87 -6.98
C VAL A 52 8.43 15.07 -7.50
N LEU A 53 7.53 14.70 -6.60
CA LEU A 53 6.40 13.84 -6.92
C LEU A 53 5.27 14.62 -7.59
N LYS A 54 4.83 15.70 -6.94
CA LYS A 54 3.67 16.51 -7.36
C LYS A 54 3.60 17.84 -6.61
N PRO A 55 2.77 18.80 -7.06
CA PRO A 55 2.43 19.98 -6.26
C PRO A 55 1.68 19.59 -4.98
N SER A 56 1.96 20.31 -3.89
CA SER A 56 1.21 20.23 -2.64
C SER A 56 -0.10 21.03 -2.77
N PRO A 57 -1.17 20.65 -2.04
CA PRO A 57 -2.34 21.50 -1.83
C PRO A 57 -2.04 22.85 -1.16
N ILE A 58 -0.88 22.97 -0.49
CA ILE A 58 -0.38 24.25 0.01
C ILE A 58 0.26 25.00 -1.18
N PRO A 59 -0.21 26.23 -1.50
CA PRO A 59 0.35 27.01 -2.60
C PRO A 59 1.88 27.17 -2.50
N GLU A 60 2.56 27.10 -3.64
CA GLU A 60 4.03 27.19 -3.77
C GLU A 60 4.82 26.05 -3.08
N PHE A 61 4.16 25.00 -2.58
CA PHE A 61 4.85 23.83 -2.02
C PHE A 61 4.69 22.60 -2.92
N TYR A 62 5.64 21.69 -2.82
CA TYR A 62 5.73 20.46 -3.60
C TYR A 62 6.06 19.29 -2.69
N GLU A 63 5.48 18.13 -2.97
CA GLU A 63 5.88 16.88 -2.34
C GLU A 63 7.17 16.38 -2.99
N VAL A 64 8.21 16.20 -2.18
CA VAL A 64 9.54 15.75 -2.61
C VAL A 64 9.90 14.49 -1.85
N GLN A 65 10.03 13.37 -2.55
CA GLN A 65 10.49 12.11 -1.99
C GLN A 65 12.01 12.15 -1.82
N VAL A 66 12.50 11.86 -0.62
CA VAL A 66 13.90 11.48 -0.40
C VAL A 66 14.02 9.98 -0.64
N ALA A 67 14.97 9.55 -1.47
CA ALA A 67 15.17 8.11 -1.72
C ALA A 67 15.48 7.36 -0.41
N GLY A 68 14.66 6.36 -0.06
CA GLY A 68 14.77 5.62 1.20
C GLY A 68 14.48 6.45 2.46
N GLY A 69 13.88 7.65 2.31
CA GLY A 69 13.59 8.59 3.39
C GLY A 69 12.14 9.09 3.37
N PRO A 70 11.84 10.17 4.11
CA PRO A 70 10.50 10.74 4.17
C PRO A 70 10.14 11.52 2.90
N VAL A 71 8.85 11.80 2.74
CA VAL A 71 8.36 12.85 1.84
C VAL A 71 8.45 14.19 2.56
N LEU A 72 9.12 15.15 1.92
CA LEU A 72 9.22 16.52 2.38
C LEU A 72 8.23 17.40 1.63
N TYR A 73 7.70 18.42 2.29
CA TYR A 73 6.98 19.50 1.63
C TYR A 73 7.93 20.67 1.45
N VAL A 74 8.30 20.94 0.21
CA VAL A 74 9.38 21.88 -0.15
C VAL A 74 8.79 23.05 -0.93
N ARG A 75 9.17 24.28 -0.57
CA ARG A 75 8.78 25.48 -1.30
C ARG A 75 9.38 25.47 -2.72
N GLU A 76 8.73 26.13 -3.68
CA GLU A 76 9.06 26.19 -5.11
C GLU A 76 10.55 26.43 -5.43
N GLY A 77 11.26 27.21 -4.61
CA GLY A 77 12.70 27.48 -4.79
C GLY A 77 13.64 26.58 -3.97
N GLY A 78 13.12 25.64 -3.19
CA GLY A 78 13.91 24.71 -2.39
C GLY A 78 14.53 25.29 -1.12
N GLU A 79 14.26 26.55 -0.76
CA GLU A 79 14.93 27.20 0.37
C GLU A 79 14.36 26.80 1.73
N TYR A 80 13.08 26.46 1.76
CA TYR A 80 12.35 26.08 2.96
C TYR A 80 11.60 24.79 2.70
N PHE A 81 11.62 23.91 3.70
CA PHE A 81 10.83 22.69 3.69
C PHE A 81 10.38 22.35 5.11
N PHE A 82 9.37 21.49 5.19
CA PHE A 82 9.01 20.82 6.44
C PHE A 82 8.84 19.33 6.19
N ASP A 83 9.14 18.54 7.22
CA ASP A 83 8.94 17.10 7.28
C ASP A 83 7.65 16.82 8.09
N GLY A 84 6.87 15.85 7.64
CA GLY A 84 5.65 15.43 8.31
C GLY A 84 4.52 15.07 7.36
N ALA A 85 3.31 14.94 7.90
CA ALA A 85 2.12 14.62 7.14
C ALA A 85 1.23 15.86 6.96
N LEU A 86 0.68 16.03 5.76
CA LEU A 86 -0.32 17.05 5.48
C LEU A 86 -1.72 16.48 5.73
N TYR A 87 -2.41 17.09 6.69
CA TYR A 87 -3.80 16.76 7.00
C TYR A 87 -4.74 17.85 6.51
N GLN A 88 -5.78 17.46 5.80
CA GLN A 88 -6.91 18.33 5.51
C GLN A 88 -7.96 18.22 6.63
N ALA A 89 -8.34 19.36 7.20
CA ALA A 89 -9.48 19.44 8.10
C ALA A 89 -10.80 19.36 7.30
N ARG A 90 -11.66 18.40 7.65
CA ARG A 90 -13.03 18.28 7.14
C ARG A 90 -14.00 18.25 8.32
N PRO A 91 -15.29 18.53 8.12
CA PRO A 91 -16.26 18.43 9.21
C PRO A 91 -16.18 17.07 9.92
N GLY A 92 -15.83 17.09 11.20
CA GLY A 92 -15.74 15.91 12.06
C GLY A 92 -14.48 15.04 11.92
N MET A 93 -13.51 15.37 11.04
CA MET A 93 -12.31 14.54 10.87
C MET A 93 -11.11 15.27 10.24
N PHE A 94 -9.92 14.69 10.43
CA PHE A 94 -8.71 15.06 9.70
C PHE A 94 -8.37 13.95 8.70
N VAL A 95 -8.06 14.31 7.46
CA VAL A 95 -7.70 13.38 6.39
C VAL A 95 -6.22 13.56 6.06
N ASN A 96 -5.41 12.51 6.23
CA ASN A 96 -4.05 12.51 5.73
C ASN A 96 -4.08 12.38 4.20
N LEU A 97 -3.63 13.42 3.50
CA LEU A 97 -3.76 13.50 2.05
C LEU A 97 -2.82 12.51 1.34
N ARG A 98 -1.58 12.36 1.81
CA ARG A 98 -0.64 11.37 1.25
C ARG A 98 -1.18 9.96 1.34
N GLU A 99 -1.72 9.61 2.50
CA GLU A 99 -2.34 8.29 2.70
C GLU A 99 -3.56 8.12 1.78
N GLN A 100 -4.39 9.15 1.63
CA GLN A 100 -5.54 9.13 0.71
C GLN A 100 -5.11 8.84 -0.74
N ASP A 101 -4.01 9.41 -1.20
CA ASP A 101 -3.50 9.19 -2.56
C ASP A 101 -2.97 7.77 -2.78
N LEU A 102 -2.44 7.13 -1.72
CA LEU A 102 -1.87 5.80 -1.79
C LEU A 102 -2.90 4.67 -1.70
N VAL A 103 -4.11 4.95 -1.19
CA VAL A 103 -5.18 3.94 -1.04
C VAL A 103 -5.43 3.21 -2.37
N GLY A 104 -5.61 3.95 -3.47
CA GLY A 104 -5.86 3.36 -4.79
C GLY A 104 -4.70 2.48 -5.28
N LYS A 105 -3.47 2.99 -5.17
CA LYS A 105 -2.24 2.26 -5.55
C LYS A 105 -2.09 0.97 -4.75
N ARG A 106 -2.24 1.03 -3.42
CA ARG A 106 -2.14 -0.12 -2.52
C ARG A 106 -3.21 -1.17 -2.83
N LYS A 107 -4.45 -0.74 -3.07
CA LYS A 107 -5.55 -1.63 -3.44
C LYS A 107 -5.24 -2.39 -4.73
N GLN A 108 -4.78 -1.68 -5.76
CA GLN A 108 -4.45 -2.29 -7.05
C GLN A 108 -3.28 -3.27 -6.89
N ALA A 109 -2.19 -2.83 -6.28
CA ALA A 109 -1.01 -3.66 -6.04
C ALA A 109 -1.34 -4.96 -5.29
N LEU A 110 -2.19 -4.88 -4.25
CA LEU A 110 -2.62 -6.08 -3.52
C LEU A 110 -3.45 -7.04 -4.37
N ALA A 111 -4.24 -6.53 -5.32
CA ALA A 111 -5.07 -7.36 -6.19
C ALA A 111 -4.24 -8.15 -7.22
N GLU A 112 -3.02 -7.70 -7.51
CA GLU A 112 -2.11 -8.33 -8.46
C GLU A 112 -1.28 -9.45 -7.83
N ILE A 113 -1.26 -9.58 -6.50
CA ILE A 113 -0.47 -10.60 -5.81
C ILE A 113 -1.17 -11.97 -5.89
N PRO A 114 -0.48 -13.01 -6.41
CA PRO A 114 -0.99 -14.37 -6.37
C PRO A 114 -1.18 -14.84 -4.92
N VAL A 115 -2.32 -15.44 -4.61
CA VAL A 115 -2.55 -16.01 -3.27
C VAL A 115 -1.52 -17.10 -2.94
N SER A 116 -0.99 -17.80 -3.96
CA SER A 116 0.11 -18.76 -3.82
C SER A 116 1.42 -18.16 -3.33
N ASP A 117 1.57 -16.84 -3.39
CA ASP A 117 2.76 -16.15 -2.91
C ASP A 117 2.59 -15.67 -1.47
N LEU A 118 1.42 -15.88 -0.86
CA LEU A 118 1.11 -15.46 0.50
C LEU A 118 1.19 -16.65 1.47
N ILE A 119 1.39 -16.37 2.76
CA ILE A 119 1.07 -17.33 3.83
C ILE A 119 -0.27 -16.92 4.44
N VAL A 120 -1.31 -17.73 4.19
CA VAL A 120 -2.70 -17.40 4.53
C VAL A 120 -3.19 -18.22 5.73
N TYR A 121 -3.76 -17.53 6.70
CA TYR A 121 -4.48 -18.10 7.84
C TYR A 121 -5.96 -17.72 7.70
N SER A 122 -6.77 -18.69 7.28
CA SER A 122 -8.19 -18.49 7.01
C SER A 122 -9.05 -18.88 8.21
N PRO A 123 -10.18 -18.18 8.43
CA PRO A 123 -11.19 -18.61 9.36
C PRO A 123 -11.87 -19.91 8.91
N VAL A 124 -12.61 -20.55 9.81
CA VAL A 124 -13.56 -21.59 9.42
C VAL A 124 -14.69 -20.94 8.62
N GLY A 125 -15.00 -21.50 7.45
CA GLY A 125 -16.02 -20.96 6.57
C GLY A 125 -15.53 -19.80 5.70
N LYS A 126 -16.46 -18.97 5.22
CA LYS A 126 -16.15 -17.85 4.32
C LYS A 126 -15.59 -16.65 5.12
N PRO A 127 -14.46 -16.05 4.72
CA PRO A 127 -13.97 -14.83 5.36
C PRO A 127 -14.99 -13.69 5.33
N LYS A 128 -15.19 -13.04 6.48
CA LYS A 128 -15.96 -11.79 6.62
C LYS A 128 -15.13 -10.57 6.21
N ALA A 129 -13.82 -10.63 6.45
CA ALA A 129 -12.86 -9.59 6.10
C ALA A 129 -11.47 -10.19 5.82
N VAL A 130 -10.60 -9.42 5.15
CA VAL A 130 -9.21 -9.80 4.84
C VAL A 130 -8.26 -8.73 5.38
N LEU A 131 -7.21 -9.18 6.07
CA LEU A 131 -6.13 -8.36 6.58
C LEU A 131 -4.81 -8.79 5.91
N ASN A 132 -4.29 -7.97 4.98
CA ASN A 132 -2.97 -8.21 4.38
C ASN A 132 -1.91 -7.60 5.28
N VAL A 133 -0.89 -8.36 5.67
CA VAL A 133 0.08 -7.93 6.70
C VAL A 133 1.50 -8.12 6.19
N PHE A 134 2.20 -7.00 6.00
CA PHE A 134 3.66 -7.01 5.85
C PHE A 134 4.29 -7.30 7.22
N THR A 135 5.02 -8.42 7.30
CA THR A 135 5.55 -8.95 8.55
C THR A 135 7.03 -9.25 8.49
N ASP A 136 7.69 -9.06 9.63
CA ASP A 136 9.05 -9.51 9.89
C ASP A 136 9.02 -10.60 10.97
N ILE A 137 9.79 -11.67 10.80
CA ILE A 137 9.87 -12.77 11.78
C ILE A 137 10.52 -12.31 13.09
N ASP A 138 11.54 -11.46 13.00
CA ASP A 138 12.31 -10.99 14.15
C ASP A 138 11.67 -9.76 14.82
N CYS A 139 10.50 -9.30 14.35
CA CYS A 139 9.76 -8.20 14.96
C CYS A 139 8.85 -8.70 16.10
N GLY A 140 9.08 -8.21 17.33
CA GLY A 140 8.27 -8.56 18.51
C GLY A 140 6.77 -8.29 18.34
N TYR A 141 6.39 -7.16 17.75
CA TYR A 141 4.98 -6.86 17.47
C TYR A 141 4.37 -7.73 16.36
N CYS A 142 5.18 -8.18 15.41
CA CYS A 142 4.74 -9.16 14.41
C CYS A 142 4.49 -10.54 15.01
N ARG A 143 5.26 -10.92 16.05
CA ARG A 143 5.04 -12.14 16.83
C ARG A 143 3.77 -12.02 17.67
N LYS A 144 3.56 -10.86 18.31
CA LYS A 144 2.33 -10.55 19.05
C LYS A 144 1.08 -10.58 18.16
N LEU A 145 1.13 -9.99 16.95
CA LEU A 145 0.03 -10.07 15.98
C LEU A 145 -0.25 -11.53 15.62
N HIS A 146 0.80 -12.32 15.41
CA HIS A 146 0.67 -13.71 15.03
C HIS A 146 0.01 -14.58 16.10
N GLN A 147 0.33 -14.34 17.38
CA GLN A 147 -0.34 -14.99 18.51
C GLN A 147 -1.85 -14.68 18.56
N ALA A 148 -2.28 -13.55 18.01
CA ALA A 148 -3.68 -13.13 17.94
C ALA A 148 -4.42 -13.61 16.67
N VAL A 149 -3.73 -14.26 15.72
CA VAL A 149 -4.35 -14.76 14.48
C VAL A 149 -5.49 -15.75 14.74
N PRO A 150 -5.39 -16.70 15.69
CA PRO A 150 -6.52 -17.58 16.00
C PRO A 150 -7.80 -16.81 16.41
N ASP A 151 -7.66 -15.75 17.20
CA ASP A 151 -8.80 -14.92 17.63
C ASP A 151 -9.37 -14.11 16.46
N LEU A 152 -8.52 -13.58 15.57
CA LEU A 152 -8.95 -12.92 14.34
C LEU A 152 -9.71 -13.90 13.42
N ASN A 153 -9.19 -15.12 13.26
CA ASN A 153 -9.85 -16.17 12.51
C ASN A 153 -11.19 -16.58 13.15
N ALA A 154 -11.29 -16.65 14.48
CA ALA A 154 -12.56 -16.93 15.17
C ALA A 154 -13.63 -15.85 14.92
N LEU A 155 -13.21 -14.60 14.67
CA LEU A 155 -14.10 -13.51 14.27
C LEU A 155 -14.47 -13.55 12.77
N GLY A 156 -13.84 -14.41 11.97
CA GLY A 156 -14.05 -14.52 10.53
C GLY A 156 -13.09 -13.66 9.71
N ILE A 157 -11.98 -13.19 10.29
CA ILE A 157 -10.98 -12.36 9.60
C ILE A 157 -9.88 -13.28 9.07
N GLU A 158 -9.65 -13.25 7.75
CA GLU A 158 -8.52 -13.95 7.12
C GLU A 158 -7.27 -13.07 7.17
N VAL A 159 -6.14 -13.64 7.63
CA VAL A 159 -4.86 -12.94 7.71
C VAL A 159 -3.94 -13.47 6.62
N ARG A 160 -3.44 -12.57 5.77
CA ARG A 160 -2.54 -12.89 4.66
C ARG A 160 -1.20 -12.22 4.88
N TYR A 161 -0.15 -13.00 5.07
CA TYR A 161 1.18 -12.44 5.30
C TYR A 161 1.96 -12.22 4.00
N LEU A 162 2.63 -11.07 3.94
CA LEU A 162 3.73 -10.75 3.04
C LEU A 162 5.01 -10.56 3.85
N ALA A 163 6.14 -11.02 3.33
CA ALA A 163 7.42 -10.86 3.99
C ALA A 163 7.95 -9.42 3.84
N PHE A 164 8.41 -8.86 4.95
CA PHE A 164 9.08 -7.56 5.00
C PHE A 164 10.23 -7.60 6.03
N PRO A 165 11.37 -8.25 5.71
CA PRO A 165 12.51 -8.32 6.61
C PRO A 165 13.13 -6.93 6.78
N ARG A 166 12.92 -6.29 7.93
CA ARG A 166 13.36 -4.90 8.18
C ARG A 166 14.89 -4.73 8.15
N ALA A 167 15.63 -5.81 8.37
CA ALA A 167 17.09 -5.84 8.24
C ALA A 167 17.57 -5.93 6.78
N GLY A 168 16.65 -5.92 5.81
CA GLY A 168 16.95 -5.97 4.38
C GLY A 168 17.16 -7.38 3.82
N LEU A 169 17.34 -7.45 2.50
CA LEU A 169 17.62 -8.68 1.76
C LEU A 169 18.98 -9.27 2.19
N GLY A 170 19.08 -10.60 2.20
CA GLY A 170 20.29 -11.31 2.64
C GLY A 170 20.50 -11.40 4.16
N SER A 171 19.72 -10.66 4.95
CA SER A 171 19.76 -10.72 6.42
C SER A 171 19.30 -12.08 6.99
N GLY A 172 19.52 -12.29 8.30
CA GLY A 172 19.00 -13.47 8.99
C GLY A 172 17.46 -13.54 8.97
N SER A 173 16.78 -12.41 9.17
CA SER A 173 15.31 -12.33 9.07
C SER A 173 14.84 -12.68 7.65
N TYR A 174 15.54 -12.21 6.62
CA TYR A 174 15.25 -12.58 5.23
C TYR A 174 15.35 -14.10 5.01
N ARG A 175 16.43 -14.76 5.45
CA ARG A 175 16.58 -16.22 5.25
C ARG A 175 15.53 -17.04 6.03
N LYS A 176 15.13 -16.58 7.22
CA LYS A 176 13.99 -17.17 7.95
C LYS A 176 12.68 -17.01 7.18
N ALA A 177 12.44 -15.84 6.58
CA ALA A 177 11.25 -15.61 5.77
C ALA A 177 11.25 -16.52 4.53
N VAL A 178 12.38 -16.64 3.83
CA VAL A 178 12.53 -17.59 2.71
C VAL A 178 12.24 -19.02 3.18
N THR A 179 12.79 -19.42 4.34
CA THR A 179 12.53 -20.75 4.93
C THR A 179 11.04 -21.00 5.16
N ALA A 180 10.31 -20.04 5.72
CA ALA A 180 8.86 -20.17 5.88
C ALA A 180 8.14 -20.32 4.53
N TRP A 181 8.51 -19.54 3.52
CA TRP A 181 7.88 -19.57 2.19
C TRP A 181 8.24 -20.81 1.36
N CYS A 182 9.42 -21.39 1.57
CA CYS A 182 9.87 -22.60 0.89
C CYS A 182 9.47 -23.89 1.63
N SER A 183 8.86 -23.78 2.82
CA SER A 183 8.42 -24.93 3.60
C SER A 183 7.20 -25.60 2.97
N ASP A 184 7.12 -26.93 3.14
CA ASP A 184 6.00 -27.71 2.60
C ASP A 184 4.70 -27.37 3.35
N ASN A 185 4.81 -27.12 4.66
CA ASN A 185 3.77 -26.49 5.47
C ASN A 185 4.21 -25.08 5.89
N ARG A 186 3.86 -24.10 5.06
CA ARG A 186 4.26 -22.69 5.26
C ARG A 186 3.66 -22.09 6.54
N GLN A 187 2.40 -22.41 6.86
CA GLN A 187 1.78 -21.91 8.10
C GLN A 187 2.52 -22.43 9.33
N GLU A 188 2.80 -23.73 9.39
CA GLU A 188 3.51 -24.30 10.53
C GLU A 188 4.93 -23.73 10.65
N ALA A 189 5.69 -23.65 9.56
CA ALA A 189 7.03 -23.09 9.57
C ALA A 189 7.05 -21.64 10.04
N LEU A 190 6.13 -20.80 9.52
CA LEU A 190 6.01 -19.41 9.96
C LEU A 190 5.65 -19.30 11.44
N THR A 191 4.71 -20.13 11.92
CA THR A 191 4.31 -20.16 13.33
C THR A 191 5.49 -20.50 14.24
N ARG A 192 6.23 -21.57 13.92
CA ARG A 192 7.41 -22.01 14.68
C ARG A 192 8.51 -20.94 14.71
N LEU A 193 8.83 -20.36 13.55
CA LEU A 193 9.80 -19.26 13.44
C LEU A 193 9.38 -18.03 14.27
N LYS A 194 8.10 -17.66 14.23
CA LYS A 194 7.56 -16.56 15.06
C LYS A 194 7.43 -16.93 16.54
N ASN A 195 7.43 -18.21 16.90
CA ASN A 195 7.57 -18.64 18.29
C ASN A 195 9.03 -18.66 18.75
N GLY A 196 9.98 -18.45 17.83
CA GLY A 196 11.42 -18.46 18.13
C GLY A 196 11.98 -19.86 18.23
N GLU A 197 11.29 -20.86 17.66
CA GLU A 197 11.78 -22.22 17.54
C GLU A 197 12.80 -22.34 16.39
N ASP A 198 13.68 -23.33 16.52
CA ASP A 198 14.62 -23.68 15.45
C ASP A 198 13.90 -24.43 14.33
N VAL A 199 13.96 -23.86 13.13
CA VAL A 199 13.49 -24.48 11.89
C VAL A 199 14.71 -24.59 10.95
N PRO A 200 15.04 -25.79 10.44
CA PRO A 200 16.13 -25.96 9.50
C PRO A 200 15.97 -25.04 8.29
N GLU A 201 17.06 -24.38 7.90
CA GLU A 201 17.04 -23.46 6.76
C GLU A 201 16.65 -24.20 5.48
N LYS A 202 15.67 -23.66 4.76
CA LYS A 202 15.20 -24.18 3.47
C LYS A 202 15.12 -23.05 2.47
N LEU A 203 16.05 -23.01 1.52
CA LEU A 203 16.08 -21.99 0.48
C LEU A 203 15.56 -22.57 -0.84
N CYS A 204 14.76 -21.80 -1.55
CA CYS A 204 14.25 -22.16 -2.87
C CYS A 204 14.31 -20.93 -3.78
N GLU A 205 14.66 -21.14 -5.05
CA GLU A 205 14.90 -20.05 -6.01
C GLU A 205 13.63 -19.24 -6.26
N ASN A 206 12.48 -19.91 -6.44
CA ASN A 206 11.20 -19.28 -6.80
C ASN A 206 10.39 -18.77 -5.58
N ASN A 207 11.06 -18.20 -4.57
CA ASN A 207 10.36 -17.61 -3.43
C ASN A 207 10.00 -16.13 -3.69
N PRO A 208 8.87 -15.62 -3.16
CA PRO A 208 8.43 -14.25 -3.42
C PRO A 208 9.00 -13.21 -2.44
N VAL A 209 9.90 -13.58 -1.51
CA VAL A 209 10.26 -12.73 -0.36
C VAL A 209 10.91 -11.42 -0.79
N ALA A 210 11.79 -11.44 -1.79
CA ALA A 210 12.42 -10.23 -2.30
C ALA A 210 11.40 -9.30 -2.96
N ALA A 211 10.54 -9.84 -3.83
CA ALA A 211 9.48 -9.10 -4.49
C ALA A 211 8.48 -8.50 -3.49
N GLN A 212 8.14 -9.23 -2.42
CA GLN A 212 7.27 -8.71 -1.35
C GLN A 212 7.93 -7.58 -0.56
N PHE A 213 9.24 -7.68 -0.28
CA PHE A 213 9.97 -6.61 0.38
C PHE A 213 10.01 -5.34 -0.48
N GLU A 214 10.31 -5.47 -1.78
CA GLU A 214 10.28 -4.38 -2.76
C GLU A 214 8.89 -3.76 -2.85
N LEU A 215 7.85 -4.58 -3.01
CA LEU A 215 6.47 -4.12 -3.02
C LEU A 215 6.11 -3.35 -1.76
N GLY A 216 6.52 -3.83 -0.58
CA GLY A 216 6.29 -3.11 0.67
C GLY A 216 6.91 -1.71 0.65
N GLN A 217 8.12 -1.55 0.10
CA GLN A 217 8.76 -0.24 -0.04
C GLN A 217 7.98 0.67 -1.00
N GLU A 218 7.53 0.13 -2.14
CA GLU A 218 6.71 0.87 -3.11
C GLU A 218 5.34 1.31 -2.56
N LEU A 219 4.81 0.56 -1.59
CA LEU A 219 3.56 0.83 -0.89
C LEU A 219 3.76 1.67 0.40
N GLU A 220 4.99 2.14 0.63
CA GLU A 220 5.41 2.97 1.78
C GLU A 220 5.21 2.28 3.14
N VAL A 221 5.50 0.97 3.19
CA VAL A 221 5.63 0.24 4.44
C VAL A 221 6.96 0.61 5.10
N ASN A 222 6.88 1.47 6.12
CA ASN A 222 8.05 1.96 6.86
C ASN A 222 8.33 1.21 8.17
N GLY A 223 7.58 0.14 8.45
CA GLY A 223 7.72 -0.64 9.67
C GLY A 223 6.82 -1.87 9.69
N THR A 224 7.06 -2.78 10.62
CA THR A 224 6.26 -4.02 10.74
C THR A 224 5.75 -4.22 12.18
N PRO A 225 4.56 -4.81 12.38
CA PRO A 225 3.62 -5.17 11.31
C PRO A 225 3.00 -3.93 10.68
N ALA A 226 2.74 -3.98 9.37
CA ALA A 226 1.92 -3.00 8.67
C ALA A 226 0.81 -3.74 7.96
N SER A 227 -0.43 -3.38 8.25
CA SER A 227 -1.60 -4.03 7.65
C SER A 227 -2.17 -3.15 6.56
N ILE A 228 -2.53 -3.72 5.41
CA ILE A 228 -3.25 -3.04 4.35
C ILE A 228 -4.61 -3.72 4.16
N LEU A 229 -5.66 -2.94 4.33
CA LEU A 229 -7.04 -3.39 4.18
C LEU A 229 -7.40 -3.61 2.70
N SER A 230 -8.51 -4.29 2.43
CA SER A 230 -8.96 -4.58 1.06
C SER A 230 -9.29 -3.33 0.23
N ASP A 231 -9.56 -2.20 0.87
CA ASP A 231 -9.76 -0.93 0.20
C ASP A 231 -8.45 -0.18 -0.11
N GLY A 232 -7.31 -0.63 0.42
CA GLY A 232 -5.99 -0.02 0.28
C GLY A 232 -5.53 0.82 1.48
N THR A 233 -6.37 0.97 2.51
CA THR A 233 -6.01 1.70 3.74
C THR A 233 -4.88 0.99 4.48
N LEU A 234 -3.82 1.73 4.81
CA LEU A 234 -2.69 1.21 5.60
C LEU A 234 -2.88 1.52 7.09
N ILE A 235 -2.78 0.48 7.92
CA ILE A 235 -2.76 0.54 9.38
C ILE A 235 -1.33 0.26 9.84
N PRO A 236 -0.58 1.29 10.27
CA PRO A 236 0.76 1.09 10.76
C PRO A 236 0.74 0.48 12.17
N GLY A 237 1.69 -0.44 12.40
CA GLY A 237 1.95 -1.04 13.70
C GLY A 237 0.94 -2.11 14.11
N PHE A 238 1.14 -2.63 15.32
CA PHE A 238 0.23 -3.59 15.94
C PHE A 238 -1.02 -2.89 16.47
N ARG A 239 -2.17 -3.56 16.30
CA ARG A 239 -3.46 -3.19 16.89
C ARG A 239 -4.05 -4.39 17.61
N SER A 240 -4.88 -4.15 18.62
CA SER A 240 -5.57 -5.23 19.32
C SER A 240 -6.59 -5.92 18.39
N VAL A 241 -7.01 -7.14 18.73
CA VAL A 241 -8.05 -7.86 17.98
C VAL A 241 -9.33 -7.04 17.89
N ALA A 242 -9.74 -6.39 18.99
CA ALA A 242 -10.92 -5.55 19.03
C ALA A 242 -10.81 -4.33 18.11
N ASP A 243 -9.64 -3.65 18.09
CA ASP A 243 -9.41 -2.52 17.20
C ASP A 243 -9.44 -2.96 15.74
N ILE A 244 -8.77 -4.07 15.40
CA ILE A 244 -8.76 -4.61 14.03
C ILE A 244 -10.18 -4.96 13.58
N ALA A 245 -10.94 -5.67 14.42
CA ALA A 245 -12.32 -6.01 14.12
C ALA A 245 -13.19 -4.76 13.93
N SER A 246 -13.05 -3.76 14.80
CA SER A 246 -13.77 -2.48 14.68
C SER A 246 -13.42 -1.74 13.39
N ILE A 247 -12.14 -1.68 13.02
CA ILE A 247 -11.69 -1.02 11.78
C ILE A 247 -12.23 -1.75 10.55
N LEU A 248 -12.29 -3.07 10.60
CA LEU A 248 -12.83 -3.92 9.53
C LEU A 248 -14.37 -3.96 9.51
N GLY A 249 -15.05 -3.31 10.46
CA GLY A 249 -16.51 -3.39 10.60
C GLY A 249 -17.02 -4.80 10.95
N VAL A 250 -16.19 -5.63 11.56
CA VAL A 250 -16.56 -6.98 12.02
C VAL A 250 -17.10 -6.91 13.43
N ASP A 251 -18.34 -7.35 13.60
CA ASP A 251 -18.99 -7.43 14.91
C ASP A 251 -18.28 -8.46 15.81
N THR A 252 -17.81 -8.00 16.97
CA THR A 252 -17.10 -8.81 17.98
C THR A 252 -18.05 -9.60 18.87
N THR A 253 -19.37 -9.35 18.80
CA THR A 253 -20.38 -10.02 19.64
C THR A 253 -20.96 -11.29 19.01
N SER A 254 -20.61 -11.61 17.76
CA SER A 254 -21.19 -12.73 17.00
C SER A 254 -20.09 -13.66 16.45
N PRO A 255 -19.94 -14.89 16.99
CA PRO A 255 -18.93 -15.83 16.50
C PRO A 255 -19.12 -16.12 15.00
N ALA A 256 -18.02 -16.33 14.27
CA ALA A 256 -18.10 -16.84 12.90
C ALA A 256 -18.84 -18.20 12.90
N ARG A 257 -19.96 -18.26 12.18
CA ARG A 257 -20.76 -19.48 11.98
C ARG A 257 -20.24 -20.28 10.81
#